data_AF-A0A7J2YMJ9-F1
#
_entry.id   AF-A0A7J2YMJ9-F1
#
_cell.length_a   1.000
_cell.length_b   1.000
_cell.length_c   1.000
_cell.angle_alpha   90.00
_cell.angle_beta   90.00
_cell.angle_gamma   90.00
#
_symmetry.space_group_name_H-M   'P 1'
#
loop_
_entity.id
_entity.type
_entity.pdbx_description
1 polymer ?
#
loop_
_entity_poly.entity_id
_entity_poly.type
_entity_poly.pdbx_seq_one_letter_code
_entity_poly.pdbx_strand_id
1 'polypeptide(L)'
;MAIFLITNGPKVVAQFPIPEEFLLEQNNAIRDFRKTEMLRSYLIRRDNGKRSFRIRDLRIGMKKVNLKAKVLEIARPTLVFTRFGNYASVANALIADETGTIKLCLWNEQISSISTGDTIQIENASTSTFRGERQLRIGKRGTLRNVGT
;
A
#
# COMPACT_ATOMS: atom_id res chain seq x y z
N MET A 1 -5.34 -0.24 20.29
CA MET A 1 -5.57 -0.66 21.69
C MET A 1 -6.72 -1.65 21.75
N ALA A 2 -6.45 -2.89 22.16
CA ALA A 2 -7.47 -3.90 22.43
C ALA A 2 -7.71 -3.99 23.95
N ILE A 3 -8.93 -4.31 24.35
CA ILE A 3 -9.33 -4.40 25.75
C ILE A 3 -10.01 -5.75 25.96
N PHE A 4 -9.60 -6.48 26.99
CA PHE A 4 -10.27 -7.70 27.43
C PHE A 4 -11.34 -7.32 28.44
N LEU A 5 -12.59 -7.74 28.21
CA LEU A 5 -13.72 -7.47 29.10
C LEU A 5 -14.13 -8.75 29.81
N ILE A 6 -14.35 -8.65 31.12
CA ILE A 6 -15.00 -9.69 31.92
C ILE A 6 -16.41 -9.18 32.23
N THR A 7 -17.43 -9.99 31.93
CA THR A 7 -18.84 -9.60 32.05
C THR A 7 -19.63 -10.59 32.89
N ASN A 8 -20.59 -10.08 33.67
CA ASN A 8 -21.66 -10.87 34.28
C ASN A 8 -22.99 -10.45 33.66
N GLY A 9 -23.51 -11.27 32.73
CA GLY A 9 -24.61 -10.88 31.85
C GLY A 9 -24.24 -9.63 31.02
N PRO A 10 -25.08 -8.58 30.98
CA PRO A 10 -24.77 -7.35 30.25
C PRO A 10 -23.80 -6.42 30.99
N LYS A 11 -23.46 -6.70 32.26
CA LYS A 11 -22.62 -5.84 33.09
C LYS A 11 -21.14 -6.16 32.88
N VAL A 12 -20.34 -5.17 32.51
CA VAL A 12 -18.88 -5.25 32.55
C VAL A 12 -18.42 -5.16 34.01
N VAL A 13 -17.69 -6.18 34.47
CA VAL A 13 -17.16 -6.25 35.83
C VAL A 13 -15.66 -6.00 35.91
N ALA A 14 -14.93 -6.16 34.79
CA ALA A 14 -13.53 -5.76 34.68
C ALA A 14 -13.15 -5.48 33.23
N GLN A 15 -12.16 -4.60 33.03
CA GLN A 15 -11.55 -4.32 31.74
C GLN A 15 -10.03 -4.23 31.88
N PHE A 16 -9.30 -4.92 31.00
CA PHE A 16 -7.84 -4.91 31.01
C PHE A 16 -7.30 -4.49 29.64
N PRO A 17 -6.40 -3.50 29.57
CA PRO A 17 -5.70 -3.20 28.34
C PRO A 17 -4.81 -4.39 27.98
N ILE A 18 -4.90 -4.85 26.74
CA ILE A 18 -4.05 -5.93 26.25
C ILE A 18 -2.96 -5.32 25.36
N PRO A 19 -1.67 -5.49 25.70
CA PRO A 19 -0.56 -5.10 24.84
C PRO A 19 -0.68 -5.76 23.47
N GLU A 20 -0.28 -5.03 22.44
CA GLU A 20 -0.48 -5.49 21.07
C GLU A 20 0.47 -6.64 20.70
N GLU A 21 1.60 -6.72 21.37
CA GLU A 21 2.60 -7.79 21.25
C GLU A 21 1.98 -9.12 21.67
N PHE A 22 1.30 -9.13 22.82
CA PHE A 22 0.61 -10.31 23.34
C PHE A 22 -0.43 -10.85 22.36
N LEU A 23 -1.15 -10.00 21.62
CA LEU A 23 -2.13 -10.43 20.63
C LEU A 23 -1.51 -11.11 19.41
N LEU A 24 -0.27 -10.78 19.08
CA LEU A 24 0.43 -11.26 17.89
C LEU A 24 1.24 -12.54 18.15
N GLU A 25 1.61 -12.82 19.39
CA GLU A 25 2.37 -14.00 19.80
C GLU A 25 1.70 -15.31 19.37
N GLN A 26 2.40 -16.17 18.61
CA GLN A 26 1.82 -17.42 18.10
C GLN A 26 1.52 -18.47 19.18
N ASN A 27 1.96 -18.26 20.42
CA ASN A 27 1.76 -19.18 21.54
C ASN A 27 1.00 -18.53 22.71
N ASN A 28 -0.01 -17.73 22.41
CA ASN A 28 -0.84 -17.13 23.45
C ASN A 28 -2.09 -17.98 23.76
N ALA A 29 -2.57 -17.91 25.00
CA ALA A 29 -3.69 -18.72 25.51
C ALA A 29 -5.05 -18.41 24.84
N ILE A 30 -5.14 -17.32 24.08
CA ILE A 30 -6.38 -16.84 23.44
C ILE A 30 -6.31 -17.05 21.92
N ARG A 31 -5.28 -17.75 21.42
CA ARG A 31 -5.01 -17.90 19.99
C ARG A 31 -6.17 -18.53 19.24
N ASP A 32 -6.80 -19.55 19.81
CA ASP A 32 -7.83 -20.31 19.10
C ASP A 32 -9.17 -19.56 19.03
N PHE A 33 -9.34 -18.53 19.88
CA PHE A 33 -10.47 -17.59 19.86
C PHE A 33 -10.29 -16.43 18.86
N ARG A 34 -9.13 -16.34 18.17
CA ARG A 34 -8.85 -15.34 17.11
C ARG A 34 -9.75 -15.44 15.88
N LYS A 35 -10.55 -16.51 15.75
CA LYS A 35 -11.41 -16.76 14.58
C LYS A 35 -12.64 -15.85 14.50
N THR A 36 -12.86 -14.97 15.48
CA THR A 36 -13.95 -13.99 15.40
C THR A 36 -13.67 -12.93 14.33
N GLU A 37 -14.69 -12.63 13.54
CA GLU A 37 -14.65 -11.67 12.43
C GLU A 37 -14.23 -10.26 12.89
N MET A 38 -14.54 -9.91 14.14
CA MET A 38 -14.18 -8.63 14.76
C MET A 38 -12.67 -8.52 15.05
N LEU A 39 -12.02 -9.57 15.57
CA LEU A 39 -10.57 -9.58 15.79
C LEU A 39 -9.81 -9.68 14.47
N ARG A 40 -10.30 -10.48 13.50
CA ARG A 40 -9.79 -10.44 12.12
C ARG A 40 -9.87 -9.05 11.53
N SER A 41 -11.03 -8.38 11.63
CA SER A 41 -11.22 -7.03 11.13
C SER A 41 -10.32 -6.01 11.85
N TYR A 42 -10.08 -6.15 13.15
CA TYR A 42 -9.15 -5.31 13.91
C TYR A 42 -7.70 -5.49 13.44
N LEU A 43 -7.24 -6.74 13.28
CA LEU A 43 -5.92 -7.07 12.76
C LEU A 43 -5.75 -6.63 11.30
N ILE A 44 -6.77 -6.82 10.45
CA ILE A 44 -6.81 -6.38 9.04
C ILE A 44 -6.82 -4.84 8.93
N ARG A 45 -7.59 -4.14 9.80
CA ARG A 45 -7.61 -2.67 9.84
C ARG A 45 -6.25 -2.10 10.23
N ARG A 46 -5.48 -2.81 11.05
CA ARG A 46 -4.13 -2.42 11.49
C ARG A 46 -3.03 -2.78 10.47
N ASP A 47 -3.15 -3.92 9.80
CA ASP A 47 -2.26 -4.33 8.69
C ASP A 47 -2.43 -3.45 7.42
N ASN A 48 -3.46 -2.61 7.37
CA ASN A 48 -3.69 -1.65 6.30
C ASN A 48 -2.59 -0.57 6.18
N GLY A 49 -1.67 -0.50 7.16
CA GLY A 49 -0.42 0.27 7.07
C GLY A 49 0.77 -0.47 6.43
N LYS A 50 0.67 -1.79 6.15
CA LYS A 50 1.81 -2.62 5.72
C LYS A 50 1.49 -3.76 4.74
N ARG A 51 0.26 -3.92 4.25
CA ARG A 51 0.01 -4.92 3.18
C ARG A 51 0.75 -4.54 1.90
N SER A 52 1.90 -5.15 1.69
CA SER A 52 2.68 -5.05 0.45
C SER A 52 2.09 -6.00 -0.58
N PHE A 53 1.77 -5.48 -1.76
CA PHE A 53 1.31 -6.25 -2.90
C PHE A 53 2.49 -6.63 -3.80
N ARG A 54 2.37 -7.79 -4.43
CA ARG A 54 3.21 -8.19 -5.56
C ARG A 54 2.61 -7.72 -6.86
N ILE A 55 3.44 -7.35 -7.83
CA ILE A 55 3.03 -6.80 -9.12
C ILE A 55 2.12 -7.76 -9.89
N ARG A 56 2.39 -9.06 -9.84
CA ARG A 56 1.56 -10.08 -10.50
C ARG A 56 0.13 -10.13 -9.97
N ASP A 57 -0.06 -9.81 -8.69
CA ASP A 57 -1.36 -9.90 -8.02
C ASP A 57 -2.23 -8.65 -8.23
N LEU A 58 -1.67 -7.60 -8.85
CA LEU A 58 -2.39 -6.35 -9.11
C LEU A 58 -3.43 -6.52 -10.22
N ARG A 59 -4.66 -6.09 -9.95
CA ARG A 59 -5.79 -6.08 -10.88
C ARG A 59 -6.25 -4.65 -11.08
N ILE A 60 -6.76 -4.34 -12.27
CA ILE A 60 -7.29 -3.00 -12.61
C ILE A 60 -8.35 -2.58 -11.59
N GLY A 61 -8.29 -1.33 -11.13
CA GLY A 61 -9.26 -0.75 -10.19
C GLY A 61 -8.93 -0.94 -8.71
N MET A 62 -7.88 -1.71 -8.37
CA MET A 62 -7.37 -1.79 -6.99
C MET A 62 -6.90 -0.42 -6.49
N LYS A 63 -7.22 -0.14 -5.22
CA LYS A 63 -6.87 1.09 -4.49
C LYS A 63 -6.06 0.72 -3.25
N LYS A 64 -5.38 1.69 -2.65
CA LYS A 64 -4.53 1.50 -1.45
C LYS A 64 -3.47 0.42 -1.67
N VAL A 65 -2.87 0.42 -2.86
CA VAL A 65 -1.79 -0.50 -3.20
C VAL A 65 -0.50 0.05 -2.62
N ASN A 66 0.13 -0.72 -1.74
CA ASN A 66 1.47 -0.49 -1.26
C ASN A 66 2.38 -1.58 -1.84
N LEU A 67 3.57 -1.23 -2.34
CA LEU A 67 4.54 -2.23 -2.81
C LEU A 67 5.96 -1.67 -2.84
N LYS A 68 6.93 -2.58 -2.92
CA LYS A 68 8.35 -2.27 -3.14
C LYS A 68 8.74 -2.81 -4.52
N ALA A 69 9.46 -2.00 -5.31
CA ALA A 69 9.89 -2.40 -6.65
C ALA A 69 11.20 -1.70 -7.04
N LYS A 70 11.92 -2.29 -7.99
CA LYS A 70 13.09 -1.69 -8.63
C LYS A 70 12.70 -0.93 -9.88
N VAL A 71 13.25 0.25 -10.10
CA VAL A 71 13.06 1.03 -11.32
C VAL A 71 14.01 0.50 -12.38
N LEU A 72 13.45 -0.02 -13.46
CA LEU A 72 14.21 -0.57 -14.60
C LEU A 72 14.49 0.49 -15.67
N GLU A 73 13.51 1.36 -15.91
CA GLU A 73 13.59 2.39 -16.95
C GLU A 73 12.68 3.56 -16.58
N ILE A 74 13.05 4.78 -16.99
CA ILE A 74 12.19 5.96 -16.97
C ILE A 74 12.13 6.54 -18.38
N ALA A 75 10.94 6.53 -18.99
CA ALA A 75 10.73 7.08 -20.32
C ALA A 75 10.92 8.61 -20.32
N ARG A 76 11.20 9.18 -21.51
CA ARG A 76 11.36 10.64 -21.66
C ARG A 76 10.09 11.37 -21.21
N PRO A 77 10.21 12.40 -20.35
CA PRO A 77 9.06 13.19 -19.92
C PRO A 77 8.41 13.91 -21.10
N THR A 78 7.09 13.92 -21.12
CA THR A 78 6.26 14.62 -22.11
C THR A 78 5.44 15.69 -21.41
N LEU A 79 5.37 16.88 -22.00
CA LEU A 79 4.52 17.97 -21.52
C LEU A 79 3.07 17.74 -21.99
N VAL A 80 2.11 17.76 -21.08
CA VAL A 80 0.68 17.61 -21.37
C VAL A 80 -0.11 18.80 -20.84
N PHE A 81 -1.09 19.26 -21.61
CA PHE A 81 -2.06 20.24 -21.13
C PHE A 81 -3.16 19.53 -20.36
N THR A 82 -3.34 19.88 -19.09
CA THR A 82 -4.30 19.21 -18.22
C THR A 82 -5.69 19.84 -18.32
N ARG A 83 -6.72 19.08 -17.93
CA ARG A 83 -8.11 19.58 -17.86
C ARG A 83 -8.32 20.74 -16.88
N PHE A 84 -7.34 21.00 -16.02
CA PHE A 84 -7.38 22.08 -15.02
C PHE A 84 -6.76 23.38 -15.57
N GLY A 85 -6.38 23.42 -16.85
CA GLY A 85 -5.89 24.63 -17.52
C GLY A 85 -4.39 24.87 -17.35
N ASN A 86 -3.65 23.95 -16.74
CA ASN A 86 -2.20 24.05 -16.56
C ASN A 86 -1.44 22.96 -17.33
N TYR A 87 -0.19 23.24 -17.68
CA TYR A 87 0.75 22.24 -18.16
C TYR A 87 1.25 21.36 -17.02
N ALA A 88 1.52 20.08 -17.31
CA ALA A 88 2.15 19.13 -16.41
C ALA A 88 3.12 18.25 -17.19
N SER A 89 4.19 17.80 -16.53
CA SER A 89 5.11 16.82 -17.10
C SER A 89 4.68 15.42 -16.69
N VAL A 90 4.66 14.49 -17.64
CA VAL A 90 4.33 13.08 -17.41
C VAL A 90 5.41 12.18 -17.97
N ALA A 91 5.81 11.17 -17.21
CA ALA A 91 6.68 10.08 -17.66
C ALA A 91 6.14 8.73 -17.16
N ASN A 92 6.43 7.67 -17.92
CA ASN A 92 6.19 6.30 -17.46
C ASN A 92 7.52 5.69 -17.03
N ALA A 93 7.57 5.17 -15.80
CA ALA A 93 8.67 4.32 -15.35
C ALA A 93 8.26 2.85 -15.44
N LEU A 94 9.17 2.00 -15.90
CA LEU A 94 9.00 0.55 -15.81
C LEU A 94 9.58 0.10 -14.48
N ILE A 95 8.75 -0.51 -13.63
CA ILE A 95 9.16 -1.01 -12.32
C ILE A 95 8.94 -2.52 -12.22
N ALA A 96 9.77 -3.19 -11.42
CA ALA A 96 9.78 -4.64 -11.29
C ALA A 96 9.97 -5.14 -9.86
N ASP A 97 9.38 -6.28 -9.56
CA ASP A 97 9.61 -7.08 -8.36
C ASP A 97 9.91 -8.53 -8.77
N GLU A 98 9.99 -9.45 -7.80
CA GLU A 98 10.26 -10.87 -8.09
C GLU A 98 9.13 -11.56 -8.90
N THR A 99 7.97 -10.92 -9.06
CA THR A 99 6.78 -11.51 -9.69
C THR A 99 6.43 -10.94 -11.05
N GLY A 100 6.99 -9.80 -11.45
CA GLY A 100 6.80 -9.25 -12.77
C GLY A 100 7.06 -7.74 -12.86
N THR A 101 6.55 -7.13 -13.92
CA THR A 101 6.75 -5.70 -14.22
C THR A 101 5.42 -4.97 -14.40
N ILE A 102 5.43 -3.65 -14.14
CA ILE A 102 4.29 -2.77 -14.36
C ILE A 102 4.78 -1.34 -14.65
N LYS A 103 4.00 -0.58 -15.43
CA LYS A 103 4.25 0.85 -15.65
C LYS A 103 3.78 1.65 -14.44
N LEU A 104 4.59 2.61 -14.00
CA LEU A 104 4.28 3.61 -13.00
C LEU A 104 4.19 4.98 -13.68
N CYS A 105 3.01 5.60 -13.62
CA CYS A 105 2.79 6.93 -14.18
C CYS A 105 3.24 8.00 -13.19
N LEU A 106 4.30 8.72 -13.55
CA LEU A 106 4.93 9.79 -12.76
C LEU A 106 4.49 11.17 -13.28
N TRP A 107 4.22 12.08 -12.35
CA TRP A 107 3.81 13.45 -12.63
C TRP A 107 4.79 14.44 -12.02
N ASN A 108 5.19 15.46 -12.78
CA ASN A 108 5.97 16.61 -12.33
C ASN A 108 7.20 16.20 -11.49
N GLU A 109 7.27 16.62 -10.22
CA GLU A 109 8.39 16.39 -9.32
C GLU A 109 8.63 14.90 -9.02
N GLN A 110 7.63 14.03 -9.24
CA GLN A 110 7.80 12.58 -9.09
C GLN A 110 8.84 12.04 -10.08
N ILE A 111 8.94 12.66 -11.27
CA ILE A 111 9.86 12.24 -12.34
C ILE A 111 11.31 12.39 -11.91
N SER A 112 11.65 13.50 -11.24
CA SER A 112 13.00 13.78 -10.76
C SER A 112 13.28 13.20 -9.36
N SER A 113 12.27 12.67 -8.67
CA SER A 113 12.41 12.08 -7.32
C SER A 113 13.05 10.69 -7.29
N ILE A 114 13.15 10.03 -8.45
CA ILE A 114 13.66 8.67 -8.59
C ILE A 114 14.53 8.57 -9.85
N SER A 115 15.43 7.59 -9.87
CA SER A 115 16.35 7.30 -10.96
C SER A 115 16.29 5.84 -11.36
N THR A 116 16.71 5.54 -12.59
CA THR A 116 16.89 4.16 -13.04
C THR A 116 17.86 3.42 -12.12
N GLY A 117 17.50 2.22 -11.71
CA GLY A 117 18.27 1.41 -10.76
C GLY A 117 17.78 1.52 -9.31
N ASP A 118 17.03 2.56 -8.96
CA ASP A 118 16.53 2.77 -7.61
C ASP A 118 15.60 1.65 -7.15
N THR A 119 15.64 1.35 -5.86
CA THR A 119 14.60 0.59 -5.21
C THR A 119 13.65 1.55 -4.52
N ILE A 120 12.37 1.48 -4.88
CA ILE A 120 11.34 2.43 -4.45
C ILE A 120 10.27 1.74 -3.60
N GLN A 121 9.79 2.47 -2.59
CA GLN A 121 8.59 2.16 -1.83
C GLN A 121 7.45 3.04 -2.34
N ILE A 122 6.36 2.41 -2.72
CA ILE A 122 5.13 3.06 -3.15
C ILE A 122 4.06 2.78 -2.11
N GLU A 123 3.36 3.83 -1.66
CA GLU A 123 2.22 3.68 -0.76
C GLU A 123 0.97 4.35 -1.33
N ASN A 124 -0.17 3.73 -1.03
CA ASN A 124 -1.50 4.21 -1.36
C ASN A 124 -1.68 4.57 -2.84
N ALA A 125 -1.06 3.76 -3.71
CA ALA A 125 -1.26 3.84 -5.14
C ALA A 125 -2.59 3.21 -5.56
N SER A 126 -2.95 3.45 -6.81
CA SER A 126 -4.08 2.85 -7.49
C SER A 126 -3.64 2.22 -8.80
N THR A 127 -4.26 1.12 -9.16
CA THR A 127 -4.10 0.50 -10.48
C THR A 127 -5.15 1.08 -11.42
N SER A 128 -4.71 1.42 -12.62
CA SER A 128 -5.54 2.02 -13.66
C SER A 128 -5.13 1.46 -15.03
N THR A 129 -5.89 1.82 -16.04
CA THR A 129 -5.58 1.49 -17.43
C THR A 129 -5.44 2.75 -18.23
N PHE A 130 -4.43 2.79 -19.10
CA PHE A 130 -4.28 3.85 -20.10
C PHE A 130 -3.95 3.21 -21.44
N ARG A 131 -4.75 3.54 -22.47
CA ARG A 131 -4.63 2.95 -23.81
C ARG A 131 -4.56 1.41 -23.82
N GLY A 132 -5.35 0.77 -22.95
CA GLY A 132 -5.40 -0.70 -22.83
C GLY A 132 -4.30 -1.30 -21.94
N GLU A 133 -3.32 -0.52 -21.49
CA GLU A 133 -2.23 -1.02 -20.66
C GLU A 133 -2.46 -0.75 -19.18
N ARG A 134 -2.22 -1.77 -18.34
CA ARG A 134 -2.29 -1.68 -16.87
C ARG A 134 -1.10 -0.90 -16.33
N GLN A 135 -1.38 0.11 -15.50
CA GLN A 135 -0.38 0.96 -14.88
C GLN A 135 -0.75 1.36 -13.44
N LEU A 136 0.25 1.67 -12.64
CA LEU A 136 0.12 2.27 -11.33
C LEU A 136 0.09 3.78 -11.41
N ARG A 137 -0.73 4.38 -10.54
CA ARG A 137 -0.83 5.83 -10.36
C ARG A 137 -0.80 6.17 -8.89
N ILE A 138 0.00 7.16 -8.55
CA ILE A 138 0.10 7.71 -7.19
C ILE A 138 -0.82 8.92 -7.11
N GLY A 139 -1.86 8.83 -6.26
CA GLY A 139 -2.80 9.93 -6.03
C GLY A 139 -2.30 10.90 -4.97
N LYS A 140 -3.11 11.91 -4.64
CA LYS A 140 -2.78 12.96 -3.64
C LYS A 140 -2.35 12.42 -2.25
N ARG A 141 -2.86 11.26 -1.85
CA ARG A 141 -2.54 10.61 -0.57
C ARG A 141 -1.49 9.50 -0.70
N GLY A 142 -0.92 9.33 -1.89
CA GLY A 142 0.10 8.34 -2.15
C GLY A 142 1.49 8.91 -1.95
N THR A 143 2.44 8.04 -1.65
CA THR A 143 3.84 8.41 -1.46
C THR A 143 4.72 7.57 -2.39
N LEU A 144 5.82 8.19 -2.83
CA LEU A 144 6.90 7.56 -3.58
C LEU A 144 8.18 7.91 -2.83
N ARG A 145 8.95 6.91 -2.41
CA ARG A 145 10.22 7.11 -1.71
C ARG A 145 11.27 6.18 -2.27
N ASN A 146 12.46 6.70 -2.55
CA ASN A 146 13.63 5.85 -2.74
C ASN A 146 14.03 5.27 -1.36
N VAL A 147 14.24 3.95 -1.30
CA VAL A 147 14.59 3.23 -0.06
C VAL A 147 16.05 2.79 -0.04
N GLY A 148 16.84 3.15 -1.06
CA GLY A 148 18.23 2.72 -1.21
C GLY A 148 18.37 1.25 -1.59
N THR A 149 19.59 0.89 -2.02
CA THR A 149 20.01 -0.49 -2.29
C THR A 149 20.29 -1.23 -1.00
#